data_AF-A0A0E9X3A6-F1
#
_entry.id   AF-A0A0E9X3A6-F1
#
_cell.length_a   1.000
_cell.length_b   1.000
_cell.length_c   1.000
_cell.angle_alpha   90.00
_cell.angle_beta   90.00
_cell.angle_gamma   90.00
#
_symmetry.space_group_name_H-M   'P 1'
#
loop_
_entity.id
_entity.type
_entity.pdbx_description
1 polymer ?
#
loop_
_entity_poly.entity_id
_entity_poly.type
_entity_poly.pdbx_seq_one_letter_code
_entity_poly.pdbx_strand_id
1 'polypeptide(L)'
;MDGTRLYTRAKWRVSQRSSLCQKKRMKWLRGEVWKMPEIKTLLKSVDGWTEDGTVFLQGPKKKKFLIPALNSASVPYGNENVTFYLGFTFRGPVAYNITEIT
;
A
#
# COMPACT_ATOMS: atom_id res chain seq x y z
N MET A 1 -9.45 41.77 25.52
CA MET A 1 -8.71 40.76 24.70
C MET A 1 -8.31 41.43 23.40
N ASP A 2 -7.03 41.35 23.02
CA ASP A 2 -6.46 42.06 21.85
C ASP A 2 -6.63 41.24 20.55
N GLY A 3 -7.32 41.81 19.57
CA GLY A 3 -7.62 41.18 18.28
C GLY A 3 -6.38 40.79 17.46
N THR A 4 -5.26 41.50 17.64
CA THR A 4 -4.00 41.24 16.93
C THR A 4 -3.37 39.91 17.33
N ARG A 5 -3.44 39.58 18.64
CA ARG A 5 -2.97 38.31 19.18
C ARG A 5 -3.81 37.12 18.70
N LEU A 6 -5.13 37.31 18.56
CA LEU A 6 -6.04 36.27 18.08
C LEU A 6 -5.81 35.96 16.59
N TYR A 7 -5.70 36.99 15.74
CA TYR A 7 -5.42 36.83 14.31
C TYR A 7 -4.09 36.09 14.08
N THR A 8 -3.05 36.49 14.80
CA THR A 8 -1.72 35.88 14.69
C THR A 8 -1.76 34.39 15.06
N ARG A 9 -2.43 34.03 16.16
CA ARG A 9 -2.56 32.63 16.60
C ARG A 9 -3.36 31.78 15.60
N ALA A 10 -4.41 32.32 14.99
CA ALA A 10 -5.18 31.64 13.96
C ALA A 10 -4.32 31.37 12.71
N LYS A 11 -3.58 32.38 12.24
CA LYS A 11 -2.67 32.27 11.08
C LYS A 11 -1.58 31.21 11.29
N TRP A 12 -0.94 31.19 12.45
CA TRP A 12 0.05 30.16 12.81
C TRP A 12 -0.54 28.76 12.81
N ARG A 13 -1.75 28.59 13.39
CA ARG A 13 -2.43 27.29 13.44
C ARG A 13 -2.74 26.75 12.03
N VAL A 14 -3.16 27.63 11.11
CA VAL A 14 -3.41 27.26 9.71
C VAL A 14 -2.11 26.84 9.01
N SER A 15 -1.02 27.59 9.18
CA SER A 15 0.29 27.26 8.59
C SER A 15 0.89 25.96 9.14
N GLN A 16 0.71 25.67 10.43
CA GLN A 16 1.13 24.40 11.02
C GLN A 16 0.30 23.24 10.48
N ARG A 17 -1.02 23.42 10.34
CA ARG A 17 -1.90 22.39 9.74
C ARG A 17 -1.54 22.11 8.28
N SER A 18 -1.28 23.14 7.46
CA SER A 18 -0.94 22.96 6.04
C SER A 18 0.36 22.17 5.86
N SER A 19 1.40 22.52 6.64
CA SER A 19 2.69 21.81 6.63
C SER A 19 2.56 20.35 7.12
N LEU A 20 1.72 20.07 8.12
CA LEU A 20 1.41 18.70 8.55
C LEU A 20 0.69 17.90 7.46
N CYS A 21 -0.29 18.49 6.77
CA CYS A 21 -0.98 17.85 5.66
C CYS A 21 -0.03 17.53 4.49
N GLN A 22 0.87 18.45 4.15
CA GLN A 22 1.90 18.19 3.13
C GLN A 22 2.82 17.04 3.52
N LYS A 23 3.31 17.02 4.77
CA LYS A 23 4.14 15.91 5.26
C LYS A 23 3.40 14.58 5.18
N LYS A 24 2.14 14.51 5.61
CA LYS A 24 1.32 13.30 5.49
C LYS A 24 1.12 12.87 4.04
N ARG A 25 0.79 13.80 3.14
CA ARG A 25 0.66 13.54 1.70
C ARG A 25 1.96 12.98 1.11
N MET A 26 3.11 13.52 1.49
CA MET A 26 4.40 13.02 1.01
C MET A 26 4.69 11.59 1.45
N LYS A 27 4.30 11.21 2.67
CA LYS A 27 4.41 9.81 3.13
C LYS A 27 3.57 8.86 2.27
N TRP A 28 2.36 9.25 1.90
CA TRP A 28 1.51 8.45 1.00
C TRP A 28 2.12 8.32 -0.39
N LEU A 29 2.57 9.45 -0.96
CA LEU A 29 3.18 9.48 -2.30
C LEU A 29 4.44 8.63 -2.39
N ARG A 30 5.25 8.58 -1.33
CA ARG A 30 6.47 7.77 -1.26
C ARG A 30 6.24 6.32 -0.84
N GLY A 31 5.00 5.95 -0.49
CA GLY A 31 4.67 4.63 0.03
C GLY A 31 5.20 4.35 1.45
N GLU A 32 5.70 5.37 2.16
CA GLU A 32 6.18 5.23 3.55
C GLU A 32 5.04 4.82 4.49
N VAL A 33 3.80 5.21 4.18
CA VAL A 33 2.61 4.86 4.96
C VAL A 33 2.42 3.34 5.07
N TRP A 34 2.76 2.58 4.03
CA TRP A 34 2.64 1.12 4.03
C TRP A 34 3.60 0.41 4.99
N LYS A 35 4.66 1.11 5.42
CA LYS A 35 5.65 0.61 6.40
C LYS A 35 5.24 0.91 7.85
N MET A 36 4.23 1.76 8.06
CA MET A 36 3.78 2.14 9.39
C MET A 36 3.06 0.95 10.05
N PRO A 37 3.41 0.57 11.30
CA PRO A 37 2.82 -0.59 11.95
C PRO A 37 1.30 -0.47 12.11
N GLU A 38 0.79 0.75 12.36
CA GLU A 38 -0.65 1.02 12.49
C GLU A 38 -1.42 0.77 11.20
N ILE A 39 -0.76 0.90 10.04
CA ILE A 39 -1.36 0.61 8.73
C ILE A 39 -1.15 -0.85 8.37
N LYS A 40 0.04 -1.40 8.66
CA LYS A 40 0.37 -2.80 8.37
C LYS A 40 -0.60 -3.77 9.06
N THR A 41 -1.07 -3.46 10.26
CA THR A 41 -2.08 -4.25 10.97
C THR A 41 -3.47 -4.19 10.35
N LEU A 42 -3.78 -3.14 9.58
CA LEU A 42 -5.05 -2.99 8.87
C LEU A 42 -5.03 -3.65 7.49
N LEU A 43 -3.84 -3.87 6.93
CA LEU A 43 -3.68 -4.52 5.63
C LEU A 43 -3.76 -6.04 5.79
N LYS A 44 -4.74 -6.63 5.10
CA LYS A 44 -4.83 -8.08 4.98
C LYS A 44 -4.00 -8.56 3.80
N SER A 45 -3.06 -9.46 4.04
CA SER A 45 -2.38 -10.21 2.99
C SER A 45 -3.29 -11.28 2.40
N VAL A 46 -3.03 -11.65 1.16
CA VAL A 46 -3.70 -12.71 0.43
C VAL A 46 -2.67 -13.80 0.16
N ASP A 47 -3.09 -15.04 0.37
CA ASP A 47 -2.29 -16.21 0.03
C ASP A 47 -2.49 -16.55 -1.45
N GLY A 48 -1.38 -16.90 -2.11
CA GLY A 48 -1.36 -17.32 -3.48
C GLY A 48 -0.12 -18.15 -3.76
N TRP A 49 0.16 -18.34 -5.04
CA TRP A 49 1.34 -19.07 -5.48
C TRP A 49 1.88 -18.48 -6.76
N THR A 50 3.16 -18.69 -7.01
CA THR A 50 3.80 -18.42 -8.28
C THR A 50 3.72 -19.63 -9.19
N GLU A 51 3.64 -19.40 -10.50
CA GLU A 51 4.03 -20.37 -11.52
C GLU A 51 4.68 -19.61 -12.67
N ASP A 52 5.88 -20.02 -13.08
CA ASP A 52 6.65 -19.43 -14.19
C ASP A 52 6.75 -17.89 -14.11
N GLY A 53 7.06 -17.37 -12.91
CA GLY A 53 7.18 -15.93 -12.66
C GLY A 53 5.85 -15.15 -12.70
N THR A 54 4.71 -15.84 -12.63
CA THR A 54 3.37 -15.24 -12.57
C THR A 54 2.69 -15.53 -11.25
N VAL A 55 2.09 -14.51 -10.62
CA VAL A 55 1.35 -14.69 -9.36
C VAL A 55 -0.10 -15.07 -9.64
N PHE A 56 -0.57 -16.05 -8.89
CA PHE A 56 -1.95 -16.52 -8.93
C PHE A 56 -2.59 -16.48 -7.56
N LEU A 57 -3.90 -16.20 -7.55
CA LEU A 57 -4.75 -16.51 -6.41
C LEU A 57 -5.85 -17.49 -6.81
N GLN A 58 -6.31 -18.24 -5.83
CA GLN A 58 -7.51 -19.06 -5.97
C GLN A 58 -8.74 -18.19 -5.74
N GLY A 59 -9.51 -17.97 -6.80
CA GLY A 59 -10.80 -17.33 -6.72
C GLY A 59 -11.95 -18.30 -6.47
N PRO A 60 -13.19 -17.79 -6.53
CA PRO A 60 -14.39 -18.59 -6.32
C PRO A 60 -14.46 -19.79 -7.29
N LYS A 61 -15.02 -20.92 -6.82
CA LYS A 61 -15.16 -22.16 -7.60
C LYS A 61 -13.82 -22.74 -8.09
N LYS A 62 -12.73 -22.54 -7.33
CA LYS A 62 -11.38 -23.03 -7.65
C LYS A 62 -10.82 -22.48 -8.97
N LYS A 63 -11.32 -21.33 -9.42
CA LYS A 63 -10.78 -20.67 -10.61
C LYS A 63 -9.47 -19.98 -10.27
N LYS A 64 -8.47 -20.17 -11.12
CA LYS A 64 -7.18 -19.51 -11.01
C LYS A 64 -7.27 -18.09 -11.58
N PHE A 65 -6.88 -17.10 -10.78
CA PHE A 65 -6.83 -15.70 -11.21
C PHE A 65 -5.39 -15.26 -11.33
N LEU A 66 -4.99 -14.83 -12.52
CA LEU A 66 -3.71 -14.20 -12.77
C LEU A 66 -3.72 -12.79 -12.18
N ILE A 67 -2.74 -12.49 -11.34
CA ILE A 67 -2.55 -11.16 -10.78
C ILE A 67 -1.18 -10.66 -11.21
N PRO A 68 -1.12 -9.66 -12.10
CA PRO A 68 0.16 -9.05 -12.47
C PRO A 68 0.86 -8.51 -11.23
N ALA A 69 2.15 -8.77 -11.11
CA ALA A 69 2.96 -8.15 -10.07
C ALA A 69 3.25 -6.69 -10.42
N LEU A 70 3.19 -5.80 -9.42
CA LEU A 70 3.58 -4.40 -9.61
C LEU A 70 5.09 -4.29 -9.91
N ASN A 71 5.87 -5.18 -9.32
CA ASN A 71 7.29 -5.36 -9.58
C ASN A 71 7.55 -6.81 -9.99
N SER A 72 7.79 -7.06 -11.27
CA SER A 72 8.02 -8.42 -11.78
C SER A 72 9.29 -9.06 -11.22
N ALA A 73 10.29 -8.26 -10.84
CA ALA A 73 11.53 -8.77 -10.28
C ALA A 73 11.38 -9.32 -8.85
N SER A 74 10.27 -9.02 -8.16
CA SER A 74 9.98 -9.58 -6.84
C SER A 74 9.16 -10.87 -6.89
N VAL A 75 8.93 -11.43 -8.08
CA VAL A 75 8.15 -12.67 -8.25
C VAL A 75 9.12 -13.85 -8.30
N PRO A 76 9.01 -14.81 -7.36
CA PRO A 76 9.70 -16.09 -7.46
C PRO A 76 9.37 -16.79 -8.79
N TYR A 77 10.37 -17.40 -9.42
CA TYR A 77 10.19 -18.01 -10.73
C TYR A 77 9.55 -19.40 -10.67
N GLY A 78 9.72 -20.11 -9.56
CA GLY A 78 9.21 -21.46 -9.39
C GLY A 78 7.75 -21.51 -8.97
N ASN A 79 7.40 -22.63 -8.33
CA ASN A 79 6.06 -22.92 -7.82
C ASN A 79 6.02 -22.75 -6.30
N GLU A 80 6.37 -21.55 -5.84
CA GLU A 80 6.40 -21.22 -4.41
C GLU A 80 5.04 -20.69 -3.94
N ASN A 81 4.68 -21.04 -2.70
CA ASN A 81 3.57 -20.39 -2.01
C ASN A 81 4.02 -19.00 -1.58
N VAL A 82 3.19 -17.99 -1.84
CA VAL A 82 3.50 -16.59 -1.54
C VAL A 82 2.34 -15.92 -0.83
N THR A 83 2.67 -14.88 -0.07
CA THR A 83 1.71 -13.88 0.40
C THR A 83 1.98 -12.55 -0.27
N PHE A 84 0.92 -11.79 -0.52
CA PHE A 84 1.03 -10.44 -1.10
C PHE A 84 -0.17 -9.57 -0.73
N TYR A 85 -0.06 -8.27 -0.97
CA TYR A 85 -1.18 -7.35 -0.90
C TYR A 85 -1.85 -7.22 -2.27
N LEU A 86 -3.17 -7.40 -2.30
CA LEU A 86 -3.98 -7.18 -3.50
C LEU A 86 -4.35 -5.71 -3.62
N GLY A 87 -3.74 -5.01 -4.57
CA GLY A 87 -4.04 -3.62 -4.91
C GLY A 87 -4.84 -3.50 -6.21
N PHE A 88 -5.16 -2.26 -6.58
CA PHE A 88 -5.83 -1.94 -7.84
C PHE A 88 -5.14 -0.76 -8.54
N THR A 89 -4.98 -0.89 -9.85
CA THR A 89 -4.59 0.19 -10.77
C THR A 89 -5.75 0.47 -11.73
N PHE A 90 -5.63 1.50 -12.57
CA PHE A 90 -6.60 1.72 -13.66
C PHE A 90 -6.70 0.54 -14.64
N ARG A 91 -5.71 -0.35 -14.68
CA ARG A 91 -5.71 -1.57 -15.51
C ARG A 91 -6.31 -2.78 -14.81
N GLY A 92 -6.67 -2.66 -13.53
CA GLY A 92 -7.21 -3.76 -12.73
C GLY A 92 -6.31 -4.16 -11.56
N PRO A 93 -6.54 -5.36 -10.99
CA PRO A 93 -5.85 -5.81 -9.80
C PRO A 93 -4.35 -6.00 -10.02
N VAL A 94 -3.57 -5.82 -8.96
CA VAL A 94 -2.11 -5.98 -8.98
C VAL A 94 -1.61 -6.55 -7.66
N ALA A 95 -0.56 -7.39 -7.70
CA ALA A 95 0.10 -7.93 -6.53
C ALA A 95 1.23 -7.00 -6.10
N TYR A 96 1.25 -6.64 -4.81
CA TYR A 96 2.28 -5.78 -4.20
C TYR A 96 2.90 -6.46 -2.99
N ASN A 97 4.21 -6.23 -2.78
CA ASN A 97 4.97 -6.76 -1.65
C ASN A 97 4.81 -8.29 -1.52
N ILE A 98 5.22 -9.00 -2.57
CA ILE A 98 5.19 -10.46 -2.65
C ILE A 98 6.29 -11.02 -1.77
N THR A 99 5.95 -11.98 -0.92
CA THR A 99 6.86 -12.64 0.01
C THR A 99 6.59 -14.14 0.04
N GLU A 100 7.62 -14.96 -0.07
CA GLU A 100 7.51 -16.41 0.04
C GLU A 100 7.08 -16.85 1.45
N ILE A 101 6.22 -17.86 1.52
CA ILE A 101 5.82 -18.50 2.77
C ILE A 101 6.83 -19.62 3.05
N THR A 102 7.77 -19.36 3.96
CA THR A 102 8.70 -20.37 4.48
C THR A 102 8.04 -21.20 5.57
#